data_AF-A0A5I1VKH3-F1
#
_entry.id   AF-A0A5I1VKH3-F1
#
_cell.length_a   1.000
_cell.length_b   1.000
_cell.length_c   1.000
_cell.angle_alpha   90.00
_cell.angle_beta   90.00
_cell.angle_gamma   90.00
#
_symmetry.space_group_name_H-M   'P 1'
#
loop_
_entity.id
_entity.type
_entity.pdbx_description
1 polymer ?
#
loop_
_entity_poly.entity_id
_entity_poly.type
_entity_poly.pdbx_seq_one_letter_code
_entity_poly.pdbx_strand_id
1 'polypeptide(L)'
;MSIIKGQLISSQRYLDKAKVNDRAARFKRFIVSVYPIVLRGQQYTILMDGHHNYAAAKLAGIEPDYRPVTKKVQRILGEMSWREREAFFINNVTDSNYYFVETGEVVHELVMPDTSCKFQAHAGNQWIFGGTA
;
A
#
# COMPACT_ATOMS: atom_id res chain seq x y z
N MET A 1 12.16 8.97 -14.96
CA MET A 1 12.35 8.41 -13.60
C MET A 1 11.24 7.41 -13.35
N SER A 2 11.57 6.17 -12.98
CA SER A 2 10.56 5.17 -12.62
C SER A 2 9.78 5.64 -11.38
N ILE A 3 8.45 5.46 -11.40
CA ILE A 3 7.59 5.73 -10.24
C ILE A 3 7.83 4.68 -9.15
N ILE A 4 8.21 3.46 -9.54
CA ILE A 4 8.61 2.39 -8.62
C ILE A 4 10.03 2.65 -8.12
N LYS A 5 10.19 2.67 -6.80
CA LYS A 5 11.47 2.75 -6.09
C LYS A 5 11.57 1.61 -5.08
N GLY A 6 12.65 0.82 -5.14
CA GLY A 6 12.80 -0.36 -4.31
C GLY A 6 11.80 -1.47 -4.65
N GLN A 7 11.66 -2.46 -3.76
CA GLN A 7 10.76 -3.59 -3.98
C GLN A 7 9.29 -3.21 -3.80
N LEU A 8 8.41 -3.80 -4.61
CA LEU A 8 6.96 -3.60 -4.54
C LEU A 8 6.37 -4.45 -3.41
N ILE A 9 5.68 -3.82 -2.47
CA ILE A 9 5.06 -4.47 -1.31
C ILE A 9 3.57 -4.15 -1.21
N SER A 10 2.79 -5.00 -0.55
CA SER A 10 1.39 -4.72 -0.23
C SER A 10 0.97 -5.39 1.07
N SER A 11 -0.10 -4.89 1.69
CA SER A 11 -0.74 -5.46 2.89
C SER A 11 -2.20 -5.89 2.63
N GLN A 12 -2.59 -5.99 1.36
CA GLN A 12 -3.86 -6.57 0.92
C GLN A 12 -3.61 -7.83 0.10
N ARG A 13 -4.18 -8.96 0.53
CA ARG A 13 -4.11 -10.26 -0.16
C ARG A 13 -5.44 -10.65 -0.79
N TYR A 14 -6.55 -10.14 -0.29
CA TYR A 14 -7.85 -10.49 -0.83
C TYR A 14 -7.96 -10.10 -2.31
N LEU A 15 -8.32 -11.08 -3.13
CA LEU A 15 -8.59 -10.94 -4.55
C LEU A 15 -9.89 -11.68 -4.89
N ASP A 16 -10.77 -10.97 -5.58
CA ASP A 16 -11.98 -11.55 -6.16
C ASP A 16 -11.61 -12.14 -7.52
N LYS A 17 -11.53 -13.48 -7.57
CA LYS A 17 -11.09 -14.22 -8.77
C LYS A 17 -11.95 -13.93 -9.99
N ALA A 18 -13.26 -13.73 -9.82
CA ALA A 18 -14.16 -13.43 -10.93
C ALA A 18 -13.83 -12.06 -11.54
N LYS A 19 -13.62 -11.04 -10.69
CA LYS A 19 -13.20 -9.71 -11.16
C LYS A 19 -11.83 -9.73 -11.82
N VAL A 20 -10.88 -10.49 -11.28
CA VAL A 20 -9.54 -10.60 -11.87
C VAL A 20 -9.63 -11.22 -13.27
N ASN A 21 -10.36 -12.32 -13.42
CA ASN A 21 -10.52 -13.01 -14.70
C ASN A 21 -11.25 -12.14 -15.75
N ASP A 22 -12.35 -11.48 -15.36
CA ASP A 22 -13.07 -10.56 -16.27
C ASP A 22 -12.18 -9.42 -16.75
N ARG A 23 -11.41 -8.81 -15.84
CA ARG A 23 -10.47 -7.74 -16.19
C ARG A 23 -9.35 -8.23 -17.10
N ALA A 24 -8.76 -9.40 -16.81
CA ALA A 24 -7.68 -9.97 -17.63
C ALA A 24 -8.15 -10.24 -19.07
N ALA A 25 -9.39 -10.68 -19.26
CA ALA A 25 -9.96 -10.95 -20.57
C ALA A 25 -10.33 -9.67 -21.35
N ARG A 26 -10.76 -8.61 -20.65
CA ARG A 26 -11.38 -7.44 -21.30
C ARG A 26 -10.48 -6.22 -21.38
N PHE A 27 -9.62 -5.99 -20.39
CA PHE A 27 -8.90 -4.73 -20.27
C PHE A 27 -7.61 -4.78 -21.09
N LYS A 28 -7.31 -3.67 -21.76
CA LYS A 28 -6.05 -3.48 -22.50
C LYS A 28 -4.98 -2.76 -21.67
N ARG A 29 -5.38 -2.17 -20.53
CA ARG A 29 -4.52 -1.37 -19.66
C ARG A 29 -4.94 -1.59 -18.21
N PHE A 30 -3.96 -1.84 -17.35
CA PHE A 30 -4.17 -2.15 -15.94
C PHE A 30 -3.53 -1.07 -15.07
N ILE A 31 -4.33 -0.10 -14.65
CA ILE A 31 -3.82 1.00 -13.82
C ILE A 31 -3.71 0.55 -12.38
N VAL A 32 -2.53 0.79 -11.78
CA VAL A 32 -2.20 0.45 -10.39
C VAL A 32 -1.63 1.69 -9.72
N SER A 33 -2.18 2.08 -8.58
CA SER A 33 -1.68 3.24 -7.84
C SER A 33 -0.63 2.80 -6.82
N VAL A 34 0.49 3.51 -6.79
CA VAL A 34 1.64 3.17 -5.97
C VAL A 34 2.17 4.38 -5.21
N TYR A 35 2.86 4.10 -4.10
CA TYR A 35 3.48 5.11 -3.26
C TYR A 35 4.89 4.70 -2.80
N PRO A 36 5.95 5.39 -3.26
CA PRO A 36 7.31 5.17 -2.77
C PRO A 36 7.47 5.64 -1.32
N ILE A 37 8.11 4.83 -0.48
CA ILE A 37 8.35 5.16 0.92
C ILE A 37 9.59 4.45 1.48
N VAL A 38 10.23 5.06 2.47
CA VAL A 38 11.26 4.41 3.29
C VAL A 38 10.61 3.92 4.57
N LEU A 39 10.73 2.63 4.86
CA LEU A 39 10.23 2.00 6.08
C LEU A 39 11.38 1.28 6.77
N ARG A 40 11.61 1.59 8.05
CA ARG A 40 12.74 1.09 8.85
C ARG A 40 14.09 1.26 8.14
N GLY A 41 14.26 2.39 7.46
CA GLY A 41 15.48 2.74 6.71
C GLY A 41 15.62 2.08 5.33
N GLN A 42 14.70 1.21 4.92
CA GLN A 42 14.74 0.53 3.62
C GLN A 42 13.73 1.15 2.64
N GLN A 43 14.14 1.34 1.39
CA GLN A 43 13.27 1.88 0.33
C GLN A 43 12.36 0.78 -0.24
N TYR A 44 11.05 1.04 -0.24
CA TYR A 44 10.02 0.23 -0.89
C TYR A 44 9.09 1.08 -1.74
N THR A 45 8.22 0.41 -2.50
CA THR A 45 7.03 1.01 -3.09
C THR A 45 5.81 0.21 -2.66
N ILE A 46 4.81 0.89 -2.10
CA ILE A 46 3.56 0.24 -1.68
C ILE A 46 2.58 0.23 -2.85
N LEU A 47 2.00 -0.94 -3.16
CA LEU A 47 0.82 -1.08 -4.00
C LEU A 47 -0.40 -0.66 -3.19
N MET A 48 -0.85 0.58 -3.42
CA MET A 48 -1.89 1.25 -2.62
C MET A 48 -3.29 0.97 -3.11
N ASP A 49 -3.48 0.85 -4.43
CA ASP A 49 -4.79 0.58 -5.04
C ASP A 49 -4.63 -0.12 -6.39
N GLY A 50 -5.66 -0.83 -6.82
CA GLY A 50 -5.69 -1.57 -8.08
C GLY A 50 -5.19 -3.01 -7.97
N HIS A 51 -5.27 -3.66 -6.81
CA HIS A 51 -4.79 -5.04 -6.60
C HIS A 51 -5.39 -6.05 -7.59
N HIS A 52 -6.69 -5.97 -7.88
CA HIS A 52 -7.29 -6.84 -8.92
C HIS A 52 -6.80 -6.50 -10.33
N ASN A 53 -6.46 -5.23 -10.61
CA ASN A 53 -5.85 -4.85 -11.89
C ASN A 53 -4.43 -5.40 -12.00
N TYR A 54 -3.64 -5.30 -10.92
CA TYR A 54 -2.30 -5.86 -10.88
C TYR A 54 -2.32 -7.38 -11.11
N ALA A 55 -3.20 -8.10 -10.40
CA ALA A 55 -3.38 -9.53 -10.58
C ALA A 55 -3.84 -9.88 -12.01
N ALA A 56 -4.76 -9.09 -12.59
CA ALA A 56 -5.24 -9.30 -13.95
C ALA A 56 -4.15 -9.04 -15.00
N ALA A 57 -3.31 -8.02 -14.79
CA ALA A 57 -2.17 -7.70 -15.64
C ALA A 57 -1.16 -8.86 -15.67
N LYS A 58 -0.82 -9.39 -14.48
CA LYS A 58 0.01 -10.60 -14.31
C LYS A 58 -0.56 -11.79 -15.07
N LEU A 59 -1.86 -12.08 -14.92
CA LEU A 59 -2.51 -13.16 -15.65
C LEU A 59 -2.50 -12.95 -17.17
N ALA A 60 -2.65 -11.72 -17.64
CA ALA A 60 -2.62 -11.38 -19.06
C ALA A 60 -1.20 -11.29 -19.63
N GLY A 61 -0.15 -11.41 -18.81
CA GLY A 61 1.25 -11.23 -19.23
C GLY A 61 1.57 -9.80 -19.65
N ILE A 62 0.83 -8.81 -19.14
CA ILE A 62 0.97 -7.39 -19.49
C ILE A 62 1.52 -6.63 -18.29
N GLU A 63 2.47 -5.72 -18.54
CA GLU A 63 2.99 -4.83 -17.51
C GLU A 63 1.91 -3.82 -17.04
N PRO A 64 1.69 -3.68 -15.71
CA PRO A 64 0.79 -2.67 -15.19
C PRO A 64 1.24 -1.24 -15.49
N ASP A 65 0.27 -0.34 -15.66
CA ASP A 65 0.50 1.10 -15.73
C ASP A 65 0.52 1.68 -14.31
N TYR A 66 1.73 1.76 -13.74
CA TYR A 66 1.93 2.33 -12.42
C TYR A 66 1.73 3.84 -12.41
N ARG A 67 0.89 4.33 -11.50
CA ARG A 67 0.64 5.75 -11.30
C ARG A 67 0.85 6.14 -9.85
N PRO A 68 1.21 7.40 -9.57
CA PRO A 68 1.18 7.90 -8.20
C PRO A 68 -0.24 7.82 -7.64
N VAL A 69 -0.37 7.67 -6.33
CA VAL A 69 -1.65 7.86 -5.63
C VAL A 69 -2.29 9.22 -5.95
N THR A 70 -3.61 9.34 -5.76
CA THR A 70 -4.36 10.56 -6.10
C THR A 70 -3.81 11.80 -5.38
N LYS A 71 -4.03 12.99 -5.97
CA LYS A 71 -3.60 14.27 -5.38
C LYS A 71 -4.08 14.47 -3.94
N LYS A 72 -5.29 14.00 -3.62
CA LYS A 72 -5.84 14.06 -2.25
C LYS A 72 -4.99 13.25 -1.28
N VAL A 73 -4.63 12.02 -1.64
CA VAL A 73 -3.77 11.16 -0.80
C VAL A 73 -2.38 11.76 -0.67
N GLN A 74 -1.79 12.24 -1.78
CA GLN A 74 -0.48 12.90 -1.73
C GLN A 74 -0.48 14.11 -0.79
N ARG A 75 -1.54 14.93 -0.80
CA ARG A 75 -1.67 16.08 0.08
C ARG A 75 -1.71 15.65 1.55
N ILE A 76 -2.57 14.70 1.90
CA ILE A 76 -2.70 14.19 3.29
C ILE A 76 -1.38 13.62 3.78
N LEU A 77 -0.71 12.78 2.98
CA LEU A 77 0.58 12.22 3.35
C LEU A 77 1.66 13.30 3.43
N GLY A 78 1.59 14.33 2.58
CA GLY A 78 2.49 15.47 2.55
C GLY A 78 2.40 16.38 3.78
N GLU A 79 1.24 16.40 4.44
CA GLU A 79 1.03 17.11 5.71
C GLU A 79 1.67 16.38 6.91
N MET A 80 1.99 15.09 6.77
CA MET A 80 2.69 14.31 7.80
C MET A 80 4.21 14.51 7.70
N SER A 81 4.88 14.59 8.86
CA SER A 81 6.33 14.43 8.92
C SER A 81 6.76 13.05 8.41
N TRP A 82 8.04 12.91 8.04
CA TRP A 82 8.55 11.64 7.53
C TRP A 82 8.39 10.50 8.55
N ARG A 83 8.55 10.78 9.85
CA ARG A 83 8.36 9.81 10.95
C ARG A 83 6.91 9.40 11.09
N GLU A 84 5.99 10.35 11.12
CA GLU A 84 4.56 10.05 11.22
C GLU A 84 4.08 9.24 10.02
N ARG A 85 4.58 9.56 8.82
CA ARG A 85 4.25 8.84 7.60
C ARG A 85 4.77 7.40 7.62
N GLU A 86 6.04 7.22 7.98
CA GLU A 86 6.66 5.88 8.14
C GLU A 86 5.83 5.03 9.11
N ALA A 87 5.58 5.56 10.30
CA ALA A 87 4.87 4.86 11.35
C ALA A 87 3.39 4.61 10.97
N PHE A 88 2.74 5.54 10.25
CA PHE A 88 1.39 5.36 9.69
C PHE A 88 1.33 4.13 8.79
N PHE A 89 2.28 4.00 7.85
CA PHE A 89 2.28 2.89 6.91
C PHE A 89 2.62 1.55 7.55
N ILE A 90 3.52 1.52 8.54
CA ILE A 90 3.84 0.28 9.29
C ILE A 90 2.60 -0.23 10.04
N ASN A 91 1.84 0.67 10.66
CA ASN A 91 0.76 0.28 11.56
C ASN A 91 -0.60 0.09 10.87
N ASN A 92 -0.85 0.77 9.75
CA ASN A 92 -2.14 0.71 9.04
C ASN A 92 -2.09 -0.29 7.88
N VAL A 93 -2.14 -1.57 8.23
CA VAL A 93 -2.25 -2.68 7.28
C VAL A 93 -3.72 -2.94 6.89
N THR A 94 -3.96 -3.51 5.71
CA THR A 94 -5.33 -3.72 5.20
C THR A 94 -5.94 -5.03 5.68
N ASP A 95 -5.43 -6.18 5.22
CA ASP A 95 -5.97 -7.50 5.56
C ASP A 95 -4.88 -8.53 5.93
N SER A 96 -3.61 -8.12 5.86
CA SER A 96 -2.45 -8.98 6.06
C SER A 96 -1.19 -8.18 6.39
N ASN A 97 -0.16 -8.85 6.88
CA ASN A 97 1.18 -8.26 6.98
C ASN A 97 1.67 -7.84 5.60
N TYR A 98 2.57 -6.85 5.55
CA TYR A 98 3.26 -6.54 4.31
C TYR A 98 3.95 -7.77 3.74
N TYR A 99 3.83 -7.93 2.42
CA TYR A 99 4.50 -8.96 1.66
C TYR A 99 5.08 -8.37 0.38
N PHE A 100 6.15 -8.98 -0.13
CA PHE A 100 6.69 -8.67 -1.45
C PHE A 100 5.71 -9.17 -2.51
N VAL A 101 5.21 -8.26 -3.34
CA VAL A 101 4.14 -8.57 -4.29
C VAL A 101 4.57 -9.65 -5.30
N GLU A 102 5.85 -9.67 -5.65
CA GLU A 102 6.42 -10.62 -6.61
C GLU A 102 6.53 -12.04 -6.06
N THR A 103 6.96 -12.21 -4.80
CA THR A 103 7.24 -13.55 -4.22
C THR A 103 6.13 -14.04 -3.29
N GLY A 104 5.29 -13.13 -2.78
CA GLY A 104 4.31 -13.43 -1.75
C GLY A 104 4.88 -13.56 -0.34
N GLU A 105 6.21 -13.48 -0.18
CA GLU A 105 6.91 -13.60 1.10
C GLU A 105 6.64 -12.39 2.00
N VAL A 106 6.51 -12.65 3.30
CA VAL A 106 6.27 -11.61 4.31
C VAL A 106 7.52 -10.74 4.46
N VAL A 107 7.31 -9.43 4.56
CA VAL A 107 8.35 -8.45 4.90
C VAL A 107 8.50 -8.46 6.43
N HIS A 108 9.34 -9.37 6.94
CA HIS A 108 9.44 -9.68 8.36
C HIS A 108 9.81 -8.47 9.23
N GLU A 109 10.62 -7.57 8.70
CA GLU A 109 11.02 -6.32 9.35
C GLU A 109 9.83 -5.39 9.62
N LEU A 110 8.71 -5.52 8.89
CA LEU A 110 7.52 -4.66 9.06
C LEU A 110 6.39 -5.31 9.87
N VAL A 111 6.58 -6.52 10.40
CA VAL A 111 5.52 -7.24 11.15
C VAL A 111 5.20 -6.58 12.48
N MET A 112 6.24 -6.11 13.18
CA MET A 112 6.03 -5.44 14.46
C MET A 112 5.59 -3.99 14.24
N PRO A 113 4.62 -3.48 15.03
CA PRO A 113 4.18 -2.11 14.92
C PRO A 113 5.32 -1.14 15.26
N ASP A 114 5.23 0.07 14.73
CA ASP A 114 6.05 1.19 15.17
C ASP A 114 5.31 1.94 16.28
N THR A 115 5.82 1.89 17.51
CA THR A 115 5.23 2.57 18.67
C THR A 115 5.94 3.89 19.00
N SER A 116 6.85 4.37 18.13
CA SER A 116 7.64 5.58 18.38
C SER A 116 6.87 6.88 18.09
N CYS A 117 5.78 6.82 17.32
CA CYS A 117 4.86 7.93 17.09
C CYS A 117 3.57 7.76 17.87
N LYS A 118 3.05 8.85 18.44
CA LYS A 118 1.69 8.88 18.99
C LYS A 118 0.71 8.83 17.83
N PHE A 119 -0.08 7.77 17.74
CA PHE A 119 -1.19 7.71 16.81
C PHE A 119 -2.45 8.17 17.50
N GLN A 120 -3.20 9.00 16.80
CA GLN A 120 -4.58 9.23 17.15
C GLN A 120 -5.36 8.02 16.60
N ALA A 121 -5.87 7.15 17.47
CA ALA A 121 -6.65 5.99 17.06
C ALA A 121 -8.15 6.26 17.20
N HIS A 122 -8.94 5.71 16.30
CA HIS A 122 -10.39 5.80 16.33
C HIS A 122 -11.04 4.41 16.38
N ALA A 123 -12.04 4.23 17.25
CA ALA A 123 -12.95 3.08 17.22
C ALA A 123 -14.38 3.57 17.44
N GLY A 124 -15.32 3.07 16.63
CA GLY A 124 -16.73 3.46 16.74
C GLY A 124 -16.97 4.98 16.61
N ASN A 125 -16.22 5.67 15.75
CA ASN A 125 -16.21 7.14 15.60
C ASN A 125 -15.76 7.93 16.85
N GLN A 126 -15.05 7.29 17.79
CA GLN A 126 -14.48 7.95 18.97
C GLN A 126 -12.96 7.85 18.99
N TRP A 127 -12.27 8.87 19.51
CA TRP A 127 -10.82 8.82 19.74
C TRP A 127 -10.51 7.92 20.93
N ILE A 128 -9.63 6.93 20.75
CA ILE A 128 -9.31 5.91 21.78
C ILE A 128 -8.05 6.28 22.57
N PHE A 129 -7.10 6.98 21.94
CA PHE A 129 -5.91 7.49 22.62
C PHE A 129 -6.04 8.99 22.79
N GLY A 130 -6.35 9.40 24.02
CA GLY A 130 -6.31 10.78 24.55
C GLY A 130 -6.30 11.87 23.49
N GLY A 131 -7.49 12.24 23.01
CA GLY A 131 -7.65 13.42 22.18
C GLY A 131 -7.53 14.68 23.04
N THR A 132 -6.48 15.46 22.81
CA THR A 132 -6.53 16.92 22.74
C THR A 132 -5.39 17.39 21.84
N ALA A 133 -5.72 18.37 20.99
CA ALA A 133 -4.80 19.13 20.15
C ALA A 133 -3.66 19.79 20.95
#